data_AF-A0A8D3C6T6-F1
#
_entry.id   AF-A0A8D3C6T6-F1
#
_cell.length_a   1.000
_cell.length_b   1.000
_cell.length_c   1.000
_cell.angle_alpha   90.00
_cell.angle_beta   90.00
_cell.angle_gamma   90.00
#
_symmetry.space_group_name_H-M   'P 1'
#
loop_
_entity.id
_entity.type
_entity.pdbx_description
1 polymer ?
#
loop_
_entity_poly.entity_id
_entity_poly.type
_entity_poly.pdbx_seq_one_letter_code
_entity_poly.pdbx_strand_id
1 'polypeptide(L)'
;MSACTDDVKAVTCTVKPPVYLHIGETKPDAAHSGICVVDVTLPFGKPASIEEITFKNYYTASVTVRLLRRGPGQEAPAKWCTALRDLPLMDNPHTERGSQDYCTIHRTQMKAEPDHVVSVRLILRQPSSAWLTFSIGDVKIFPRAEPDPEKEVSDWLSDLTLVDQHSDLEGLPDPQTVSSSIQQMWALTEVMQTNQTSASIGRFDVDGCYDINLLSLTSDETIWSWLLQMRSLMLSQANRRVNVGEEKEERKH
;
A
#
# COMPACT_ATOMS: atom_id res chain seq x y z
N MET A 1 -10.10 -7.31 -34.10
CA MET A 1 -9.36 -7.77 -32.91
C MET A 1 -9.97 -7.06 -31.72
N SER A 2 -10.91 -7.73 -31.02
CA SER A 2 -11.63 -7.15 -29.90
C SER A 2 -10.85 -7.48 -28.64
N ALA A 3 -10.22 -6.48 -28.04
CA ALA A 3 -9.64 -6.65 -26.71
C ALA A 3 -10.79 -6.90 -25.72
N CYS A 4 -10.66 -7.99 -24.97
CA CYS A 4 -11.55 -8.33 -23.86
C CYS A 4 -11.39 -7.22 -22.82
N THR A 5 -12.42 -6.38 -22.66
CA THR A 5 -12.51 -5.47 -21.51
C THR A 5 -12.85 -6.34 -20.33
N ASP A 6 -11.84 -6.87 -19.65
CA ASP A 6 -12.01 -7.33 -18.28
C ASP A 6 -12.62 -6.17 -17.51
N ASP A 7 -13.74 -6.44 -16.84
CA ASP A 7 -14.51 -5.46 -16.10
C ASP A 7 -13.72 -5.09 -14.83
N VAL A 8 -12.70 -4.23 -15.00
CA VAL A 8 -11.80 -3.82 -13.92
C VAL A 8 -12.62 -3.05 -12.90
N LYS A 9 -12.86 -3.70 -11.76
CA LYS A 9 -13.70 -3.14 -10.69
C LYS A 9 -12.96 -2.02 -9.95
N ALA A 10 -13.63 -0.88 -9.80
CA ALA A 10 -13.12 0.22 -8.98
C ALA A 10 -12.92 -0.20 -7.51
N VAL A 11 -11.85 0.29 -6.88
CA VAL A 11 -11.59 0.10 -5.46
C VAL A 11 -12.65 0.86 -4.66
N THR A 12 -13.19 0.22 -3.63
CA THR A 12 -14.03 0.91 -2.64
C THR A 12 -13.20 2.01 -1.96
N CYS A 13 -13.57 3.27 -2.11
CA CYS A 13 -12.85 4.39 -1.50
C CYS A 13 -13.81 5.33 -0.76
N THR A 14 -13.28 6.07 0.20
CA THR A 14 -14.04 7.10 0.93
C THR A 14 -13.55 8.47 0.50
N VAL A 15 -14.44 9.24 -0.13
CA VAL A 15 -14.19 10.62 -0.56
C VAL A 15 -14.59 11.57 0.58
N LYS A 16 -13.64 12.33 1.10
CA LYS A 16 -13.90 13.35 2.14
C LYS A 16 -14.59 14.58 1.54
N PRO A 17 -15.34 15.34 2.35
CA PRO A 17 -15.94 16.59 1.90
C PRO A 17 -14.89 17.57 1.33
N PRO A 18 -15.23 18.34 0.28
CA PRO A 18 -14.34 19.35 -0.27
C PRO A 18 -14.01 20.44 0.76
N VAL A 19 -12.73 20.80 0.87
CA VAL A 19 -12.23 21.85 1.78
C VAL A 19 -11.73 23.04 0.97
N TYR A 20 -12.43 24.17 1.08
CA TYR A 20 -12.06 25.43 0.41
C TYR A 20 -11.03 26.20 1.23
N LEU A 21 -9.96 26.61 0.58
CA LEU A 21 -8.95 27.46 1.20
C LEU A 21 -9.36 28.94 1.07
N HIS A 22 -9.12 29.71 2.12
CA HIS A 22 -9.47 31.12 2.21
C HIS A 22 -8.20 31.95 2.34
N ILE A 23 -8.19 33.14 1.74
CA ILE A 23 -7.09 34.10 1.87
C ILE A 23 -7.54 35.21 2.82
N GLY A 24 -6.95 35.28 4.01
CA GLY A 24 -7.22 36.33 5.02
C GLY A 24 -7.72 35.80 6.36
N GLU A 25 -7.72 36.68 7.38
CA GLU A 25 -8.27 36.36 8.71
C GLU A 25 -9.77 36.07 8.63
N THR A 26 -10.22 35.12 9.45
CA THR A 26 -11.58 34.60 9.63
C THR A 26 -12.62 35.69 9.90
N LYS A 27 -13.02 36.40 8.83
CA LYS A 27 -14.26 37.17 8.76
C LYS A 27 -15.23 36.46 7.81
N PRO A 28 -16.55 36.62 7.99
CA PRO A 28 -17.58 35.94 7.20
C PRO A 28 -17.57 36.31 5.70
N ASP A 29 -16.68 37.19 5.26
CA ASP A 29 -16.53 37.68 3.90
C ASP A 29 -15.14 37.33 3.31
N ALA A 30 -14.53 36.24 3.81
CA ALA A 30 -13.24 35.79 3.35
C ALA A 30 -13.30 35.34 1.88
N ALA A 31 -12.62 36.07 1.01
CA ALA A 31 -12.51 35.72 -0.40
C ALA A 31 -11.93 34.31 -0.56
N HIS A 32 -12.66 33.46 -1.29
CA HIS A 32 -12.17 32.13 -1.63
C HIS A 32 -10.88 32.24 -2.43
N SER A 33 -9.88 31.42 -2.09
CA SER A 33 -8.58 31.47 -2.76
C SER A 33 -8.60 30.89 -4.18
N GLY A 34 -9.77 30.44 -4.67
CA GLY A 34 -9.88 29.62 -5.87
C GLY A 34 -9.22 28.25 -5.74
N ILE A 35 -8.97 27.76 -4.51
CA ILE A 35 -8.39 26.43 -4.25
C ILE A 35 -9.32 25.61 -3.38
N CYS A 36 -9.58 24.38 -3.80
CA CYS A 36 -10.35 23.39 -3.06
C CYS A 36 -9.55 22.09 -2.97
N VAL A 37 -9.58 21.42 -1.82
CA VAL A 37 -8.88 20.15 -1.58
C VAL A 37 -9.90 19.05 -1.34
N VAL A 38 -9.79 17.95 -2.08
CA VAL A 38 -10.59 16.74 -1.90
C VAL A 38 -9.65 15.58 -1.60
N ASP A 39 -9.81 14.97 -0.44
CA ASP A 39 -9.03 13.81 -0.02
C ASP A 39 -9.85 12.54 -0.24
N VAL A 40 -9.25 11.58 -0.93
CA VAL A 40 -9.79 10.23 -1.15
C VAL A 40 -8.93 9.26 -0.37
N THR A 41 -9.57 8.44 0.45
CA THR A 41 -8.92 7.44 1.28
C THR A 41 -9.26 6.05 0.76
N LEU A 42 -8.24 5.23 0.56
CA LEU A 42 -8.40 3.82 0.20
C LEU A 42 -8.71 3.01 1.46
N PRO A 43 -9.24 1.77 1.34
CA PRO A 43 -9.59 0.94 2.48
C PRO A 43 -8.41 0.77 3.42
N PHE A 44 -8.67 0.93 4.72
CA PHE A 44 -7.64 0.85 5.74
C PHE A 44 -6.91 -0.50 5.67
N GLY A 45 -5.58 -0.45 5.70
CA GLY A 45 -4.72 -1.64 5.76
C GLY A 45 -4.30 -2.23 4.41
N LYS A 46 -4.81 -1.77 3.27
CA LYS A 46 -4.38 -2.24 1.94
C LYS A 46 -3.92 -1.09 1.05
N PRO A 47 -2.60 -0.81 0.99
CA PRO A 47 -2.05 0.05 -0.06
C PRO A 47 -2.41 -0.52 -1.44
N ALA A 48 -2.78 0.33 -2.39
CA ALA A 48 -3.11 -0.09 -3.74
C ALA A 48 -2.17 0.56 -4.77
N SER A 49 -1.85 -0.20 -5.81
CA SER A 49 -1.26 0.32 -7.04
C SER A 49 -2.39 0.89 -7.89
N ILE A 50 -2.33 2.17 -8.26
CA ILE A 50 -3.39 2.83 -9.04
C ILE A 50 -3.04 2.75 -10.53
N GLU A 51 -4.01 2.35 -11.35
CA GLU A 51 -3.90 2.39 -12.82
C GLU A 51 -4.59 3.62 -13.38
N GLU A 52 -5.79 3.92 -12.88
CA GLU A 52 -6.61 5.01 -13.38
C GLU A 52 -7.41 5.68 -12.26
N ILE A 53 -7.58 7.00 -12.35
CA ILE A 53 -8.50 7.76 -11.51
C ILE A 53 -9.50 8.44 -12.44
N THR A 54 -10.79 8.22 -12.21
CA THR A 54 -11.86 8.89 -12.95
C THR A 54 -12.71 9.72 -12.02
N PHE A 55 -13.22 10.84 -12.52
CA PHE A 55 -14.12 11.72 -11.77
C PHE A 55 -14.90 12.60 -12.75
N LYS A 56 -16.04 13.10 -12.29
CA LYS A 56 -16.80 14.13 -12.99
C LYS A 56 -16.32 15.51 -12.54
N ASN A 57 -15.99 16.37 -13.51
CA ASN A 57 -15.67 17.75 -13.24
C ASN A 57 -16.93 18.52 -12.81
N TYR A 58 -16.78 19.47 -11.88
CA TYR A 58 -17.79 20.46 -11.54
C TYR A 58 -17.12 21.83 -11.46
N TYR A 59 -16.95 22.47 -12.61
CA TYR A 59 -16.39 23.83 -12.75
C TYR A 59 -14.97 23.97 -12.19
N THR A 60 -14.17 22.90 -12.15
CA THR A 60 -12.74 22.99 -11.79
C THR A 60 -11.92 23.21 -13.06
N ALA A 61 -11.04 24.23 -13.05
CA ALA A 61 -10.20 24.55 -14.21
C ALA A 61 -8.98 23.63 -14.33
N SER A 62 -8.33 23.31 -13.22
CA SER A 62 -7.21 22.37 -13.19
C SER A 62 -7.10 21.59 -11.90
N VAL A 63 -6.44 20.44 -11.96
CA VAL A 63 -6.23 19.55 -10.81
C VAL A 63 -4.76 19.17 -10.65
N THR A 64 -4.28 19.19 -9.40
CA THR A 64 -3.01 18.60 -8.98
C THR A 64 -3.30 17.36 -8.14
N VAL A 65 -2.68 16.24 -8.48
CA VAL A 65 -2.83 14.96 -7.78
C VAL A 65 -1.61 14.71 -6.91
N ARG A 66 -1.83 14.54 -5.60
CA ARG A 66 -0.82 14.07 -4.65
C ARG A 66 -1.21 12.70 -4.11
N LEU A 67 -0.21 11.86 -3.89
CA LEU A 67 -0.39 10.50 -3.38
C LEU A 67 0.34 10.38 -2.05
N LEU A 68 -0.33 9.80 -1.06
CA LEU A 68 0.27 9.37 0.19
C LEU A 68 0.70 7.92 0.02
N ARG A 69 2.01 7.68 -0.07
CA ARG A 69 2.57 6.35 -0.31
C ARG A 69 3.26 5.82 0.92
N ARG A 70 3.15 4.52 1.18
CA ARG A 70 3.99 3.82 2.16
C ARG A 70 5.30 3.41 1.48
N GLY A 71 6.43 3.54 2.18
CA GLY A 71 7.72 3.08 1.67
C GLY A 71 7.77 1.55 1.58
N PRO A 72 8.72 0.99 0.80
CA PRO A 72 8.89 -0.46 0.65
C PRO A 72 9.35 -1.17 1.94
N GLY A 73 9.82 -0.43 2.94
CA GLY A 73 10.04 -0.96 4.29
C GLY A 73 8.75 -0.92 5.11
N GLN A 74 8.38 -2.04 5.73
CA GLN A 74 7.12 -2.18 6.49
C GLN A 74 6.92 -1.13 7.59
N GLU A 75 7.97 -0.43 8.00
CA GLU A 75 7.98 0.53 9.11
C GLU A 75 8.17 2.00 8.67
N ALA A 76 8.36 2.27 7.37
CA ALA A 76 8.53 3.64 6.90
C ALA A 76 7.21 4.43 6.97
N PRO A 77 7.20 5.64 7.57
CA PRO A 77 6.00 6.47 7.62
C PRO A 77 5.55 6.86 6.21
N ALA A 78 4.24 6.95 6.02
CA ALA A 78 3.69 7.31 4.73
C ALA A 78 4.08 8.76 4.36
N LYS A 79 4.52 8.97 3.11
CA LYS A 79 5.00 10.26 2.62
C LYS A 79 4.16 10.75 1.44
N TRP A 80 3.79 12.02 1.47
CA TRP A 80 3.11 12.68 0.35
C TRP A 80 4.09 12.97 -0.79
N CYS A 81 3.74 12.57 -2.00
CA CYS A 81 4.41 12.96 -3.23
C CYS A 81 3.42 13.58 -4.23
N THR A 82 3.90 14.44 -5.12
CA THR A 82 3.09 14.99 -6.22
C THR A 82 3.21 14.07 -7.42
N ALA A 83 2.11 13.47 -7.84
CA ALA A 83 2.06 12.56 -8.99
C ALA A 83 1.72 13.31 -10.28
N LEU A 84 0.80 14.27 -10.22
CA LEU A 84 0.40 15.09 -11.36
C LEU A 84 0.24 16.53 -10.90
N ARG A 85 0.62 17.49 -11.72
CA ARG A 85 0.55 18.91 -11.38
C ARG A 85 -0.20 19.68 -12.44
N ASP A 86 -1.15 20.50 -11.98
CA ASP A 86 -1.90 21.48 -12.75
C ASP A 86 -2.45 20.93 -14.09
N LEU A 87 -3.02 19.71 -14.08
CA LEU A 87 -3.69 19.13 -15.26
C LEU A 87 -4.92 19.98 -15.61
N PRO A 88 -5.01 20.57 -16.80
CA PRO A 88 -6.18 21.34 -17.22
C PRO A 88 -7.38 20.42 -17.44
N LEU A 89 -8.52 20.81 -16.87
CA LEU A 89 -9.82 20.14 -17.04
C LEU A 89 -10.80 20.98 -17.87
N MET A 90 -10.53 22.28 -18.03
CA MET A 90 -11.31 23.20 -18.85
C MET A 90 -10.39 23.89 -19.85
N ASP A 91 -10.85 24.03 -21.10
CA ASP A 91 -10.12 24.76 -22.15
C ASP A 91 -9.92 26.23 -21.78
N ASN A 92 -10.96 26.84 -21.19
CA ASN A 92 -10.95 28.19 -20.68
C ASN A 92 -11.61 28.22 -19.30
N PRO A 93 -10.89 28.61 -18.23
CA PRO A 93 -11.43 28.69 -16.87
C PRO A 93 -12.66 29.59 -16.72
N HIS A 94 -12.89 30.54 -17.64
CA HIS A 94 -13.98 31.50 -17.58
C HIS A 94 -15.24 31.08 -18.34
N THR A 95 -15.24 29.92 -19.00
CA THR A 95 -16.40 29.42 -19.76
C THR A 95 -16.87 28.07 -19.23
N GLU A 96 -18.09 27.65 -19.57
CA GLU A 96 -18.66 26.40 -19.05
C GLU A 96 -18.14 25.14 -19.79
N ARG A 97 -17.46 25.30 -20.94
CA ARG A 97 -17.01 24.15 -21.75
C ARG A 97 -16.02 23.27 -20.97
N GLY A 98 -16.30 21.97 -20.89
CA GLY A 98 -15.48 21.00 -20.16
C GLY A 98 -15.72 20.96 -18.65
N SER A 99 -16.56 21.86 -18.12
CA SER A 99 -16.78 21.99 -16.67
C SER A 99 -17.58 20.84 -16.04
N GLN A 100 -18.26 20.03 -16.86
CA GLN A 100 -19.16 18.94 -16.45
C GLN A 100 -18.75 17.57 -17.02
N ASP A 101 -17.59 17.50 -17.68
CA ASP A 101 -17.14 16.30 -18.37
C ASP A 101 -16.55 15.29 -17.38
N TYR A 102 -16.58 14.01 -17.77
CA TYR A 102 -15.82 12.99 -17.08
C TYR A 102 -14.35 13.06 -17.51
N CYS A 103 -13.46 13.07 -16.52
CA CYS A 103 -12.03 13.11 -16.73
C CYS A 103 -11.40 11.82 -16.22
N THR A 104 -10.41 11.34 -16.97
CA THR A 104 -9.63 10.14 -16.68
C THR A 104 -8.15 10.53 -16.57
N ILE A 105 -7.53 10.15 -15.46
CA ILE A 105 -6.09 10.29 -15.23
C ILE A 105 -5.49 8.89 -15.20
N HIS A 106 -4.74 8.56 -16.25
CA HIS A 106 -4.01 7.30 -16.33
C HIS A 106 -2.66 7.38 -15.61
N ARG A 107 -2.18 6.23 -15.14
CA ARG A 107 -0.85 6.03 -14.56
C ARG A 107 0.27 6.64 -15.41
N THR A 108 0.19 6.52 -16.73
CA THR A 108 1.20 7.04 -17.67
C THR A 108 1.36 8.56 -17.65
N GLN A 109 0.35 9.29 -17.16
CA GLN A 109 0.39 10.74 -17.00
C GLN A 109 1.09 11.16 -15.69
N MET A 110 1.25 10.22 -14.74
CA MET A 110 1.80 10.50 -13.42
C MET A 110 3.33 10.46 -13.44
N LYS A 111 3.96 11.48 -12.85
CA LYS A 111 5.42 11.59 -12.70
C LYS A 111 5.99 10.69 -11.61
N ALA A 112 5.17 10.34 -10.62
CA ALA A 112 5.54 9.47 -9.52
C ALA A 112 4.78 8.16 -9.68
N GLU A 113 5.46 7.03 -9.52
CA GLU A 113 4.80 5.72 -9.59
C GLU A 113 3.71 5.61 -8.53
N PRO A 114 2.45 5.40 -8.93
CA PRO A 114 1.33 5.37 -8.01
C PRO A 114 1.17 3.99 -7.37
N ASP A 115 2.25 3.47 -6.80
CA ASP A 115 2.28 2.20 -6.06
C ASP A 115 2.23 2.44 -4.56
N HIS A 116 1.72 1.44 -3.84
CA HIS A 116 1.58 1.46 -2.38
C HIS A 116 0.85 2.71 -1.87
N VAL A 117 -0.17 3.17 -2.61
CA VAL A 117 -0.94 4.36 -2.28
C VAL A 117 -1.94 4.05 -1.17
N VAL A 118 -1.97 4.89 -0.15
CA VAL A 118 -2.91 4.83 0.98
C VAL A 118 -4.01 5.88 0.84
N SER A 119 -3.66 7.05 0.29
CA SER A 119 -4.61 8.14 0.08
C SER A 119 -4.21 8.98 -1.13
N VAL A 120 -5.21 9.52 -1.80
CA VAL A 120 -5.08 10.46 -2.92
C VAL A 120 -5.61 11.81 -2.47
N ARG A 121 -4.87 12.88 -2.74
CA ARG A 121 -5.30 14.26 -2.51
C ARG A 121 -5.40 14.97 -3.85
N LEU A 122 -6.59 15.46 -4.15
CA LEU A 122 -6.93 16.20 -5.36
C LEU A 122 -7.01 17.68 -4.98
N ILE A 123 -6.04 18.47 -5.44
CA ILE A 123 -5.99 19.91 -5.23
C ILE A 123 -6.56 20.56 -6.48
N LEU A 124 -7.78 21.06 -6.34
CA LEU A 124 -8.59 21.69 -7.38
C LEU A 124 -8.30 23.18 -7.41
N ARG A 125 -8.17 23.74 -8.60
CA ARG A 125 -7.95 25.17 -8.80
C ARG A 125 -8.98 25.73 -9.77
N GLN A 126 -9.52 26.88 -9.40
CA GLN A 126 -10.42 27.65 -10.23
C GLN A 126 -10.05 29.13 -10.12
N PRO A 127 -9.31 29.68 -11.11
CA PRO A 127 -8.88 31.07 -11.10
C PRO A 127 -9.99 32.07 -11.44
N SER A 128 -11.09 31.63 -12.04
CA SER A 128 -12.22 32.49 -12.39
C SER A 128 -13.09 32.77 -11.16
N SER A 129 -13.32 34.05 -10.86
CA SER A 129 -14.23 34.50 -9.80
C SER A 129 -15.71 34.26 -10.11
N ALA A 130 -16.05 33.94 -11.36
CA ALA A 130 -17.42 33.61 -11.75
C ALA A 130 -17.92 32.30 -11.11
N TRP A 131 -17.01 31.41 -10.72
CA TRP A 131 -17.33 30.11 -10.15
C TRP A 131 -17.11 30.11 -8.64
N LEU A 132 -18.12 30.55 -7.90
CA LEU A 132 -18.09 30.60 -6.43
C LEU A 132 -18.05 29.20 -5.78
N THR A 133 -18.60 28.21 -6.48
CA THR A 133 -18.60 26.81 -6.04
C THR A 133 -18.08 25.95 -7.17
N PHE A 134 -16.97 25.28 -6.92
CA PHE A 134 -16.35 24.32 -7.82
C PHE A 134 -15.87 23.10 -7.04
N SER A 135 -15.92 21.93 -7.67
CA SER A 135 -15.47 20.69 -7.06
C SER A 135 -15.29 19.61 -8.14
N ILE A 136 -15.22 18.36 -7.69
CA ILE A 136 -15.32 17.15 -8.50
C ILE A 136 -16.30 16.19 -7.82
N GLY A 137 -16.89 15.28 -8.58
CA GLY A 137 -17.79 14.25 -8.06
C GLY A 137 -17.55 12.91 -8.73
N ASP A 138 -18.31 11.89 -8.31
CA ASP A 138 -18.24 10.51 -8.83
C ASP A 138 -16.79 9.98 -8.97
N VAL A 139 -15.98 10.22 -7.95
CA VAL A 139 -14.56 9.82 -7.97
C VAL A 139 -14.45 8.30 -7.87
N LYS A 140 -13.76 7.68 -8.82
CA LYS A 140 -13.47 6.24 -8.87
C LYS A 140 -11.98 6.04 -9.07
N ILE A 141 -11.43 5.05 -8.38
CA ILE A 141 -10.02 4.67 -8.48
C ILE A 141 -9.98 3.22 -8.92
N PHE A 142 -9.30 2.95 -10.03
CA PHE A 142 -9.11 1.62 -10.57
C PHE A 142 -7.71 1.14 -10.22
N PRO A 143 -7.59 -0.03 -9.55
CA PRO A 143 -6.30 -0.57 -9.20
C PRO A 143 -5.63 -1.14 -10.45
N ARG A 144 -4.31 -1.17 -10.45
CA ARG A 144 -3.56 -1.96 -11.42
C ARG A 144 -3.87 -3.44 -11.14
N ALA A 145 -4.22 -4.17 -12.20
CA ALA A 145 -4.25 -5.61 -12.14
C ALA A 145 -2.80 -6.09 -11.96
N GLU A 146 -2.41 -6.29 -10.70
CA GLU A 146 -1.20 -7.07 -10.40
C GLU A 146 -1.50 -8.51 -10.89
N PRO A 147 -0.56 -9.17 -11.59
CA PRO A 147 -0.66 -10.62 -11.74
C PRO A 147 -0.74 -11.23 -10.35
N ASP A 148 -1.65 -12.17 -10.13
CA ASP A 148 -1.82 -12.82 -8.83
C ASP A 148 -0.44 -13.23 -8.27
N PRO A 149 -0.08 -12.89 -7.03
CA PRO A 149 1.19 -13.32 -6.45
C PRO A 149 1.30 -14.85 -6.47
N GLU A 150 0.18 -15.58 -6.52
CA GLU A 150 0.10 -17.03 -6.74
C GLU A 150 0.71 -17.47 -8.08
N LYS A 151 0.64 -16.61 -9.10
CA LYS A 151 1.17 -16.85 -10.45
C LYS A 151 2.66 -16.56 -10.53
N GLU A 152 3.13 -15.46 -9.92
CA GLU A 152 4.56 -15.21 -9.77
C GLU A 152 5.24 -16.30 -8.94
N VAL A 153 4.56 -16.80 -7.89
CA VAL A 153 5.13 -17.92 -7.13
C VAL A 153 5.16 -19.23 -7.89
N SER A 154 4.12 -19.48 -8.68
CA SER A 154 4.07 -20.63 -9.56
C SER A 154 5.13 -20.53 -10.66
N ASP A 155 5.40 -19.35 -11.20
CA ASP A 155 6.37 -19.15 -12.27
C ASP A 155 7.82 -19.35 -11.77
N TRP A 156 8.19 -18.85 -10.58
CA TRP A 156 9.52 -19.15 -10.01
C TRP A 156 9.65 -20.61 -9.56
N LEU A 157 8.60 -21.21 -9.01
CA LEU A 157 8.60 -22.63 -8.67
C LEU A 157 8.73 -23.48 -9.95
N SER A 158 8.04 -23.09 -11.01
CA SER A 158 8.09 -23.76 -12.30
C SER A 158 9.49 -23.68 -12.89
N ASP A 159 10.15 -22.53 -12.82
CA ASP A 159 11.55 -22.37 -13.23
C ASP A 159 12.51 -23.25 -12.41
N LEU A 160 12.28 -23.43 -11.11
CA LEU A 160 13.07 -24.37 -10.30
C LEU A 160 12.79 -25.83 -10.64
N THR A 161 11.57 -26.17 -11.08
CA THR A 161 11.23 -27.54 -11.49
C THR A 161 11.66 -27.88 -12.92
N LEU A 162 11.94 -26.88 -13.76
CA LEU A 162 12.40 -27.09 -15.14
C LEU A 162 13.90 -27.42 -15.23
N VAL A 163 14.68 -27.23 -14.16
CA VAL A 163 16.11 -27.60 -14.09
C VAL A 163 16.32 -29.04 -13.60
N ASP A 164 15.39 -29.97 -13.88
CA ASP A 164 15.57 -31.40 -13.55
C ASP A 164 15.33 -32.35 -14.72
N GLN A 165 15.24 -31.84 -15.95
CA GLN A 165 15.19 -32.67 -17.17
C GLN A 165 16.43 -32.48 -18.04
N HIS A 166 17.61 -32.73 -17.48
CA HIS A 166 18.77 -33.15 -18.27
C HIS A 166 19.67 -34.08 -17.46
N SER A 167 19.55 -35.37 -17.79
CA SER A 167 20.42 -36.54 -17.64
C SER A 167 21.74 -36.46 -16.84
N ASP A 168 21.94 -37.54 -16.06
CA ASP A 168 23.20 -38.10 -15.53
C ASP A 168 24.01 -37.28 -14.53
N LEU A 169 23.74 -37.41 -13.22
CA LEU A 169 24.75 -37.21 -12.18
C LEU A 169 24.52 -38.08 -10.91
N GLU A 170 25.34 -39.11 -10.80
CA GLU A 170 25.71 -39.79 -9.56
C GLU A 170 26.36 -38.76 -8.61
N GLY A 171 25.65 -38.30 -7.57
CA GLY A 171 26.22 -37.34 -6.60
C GLY A 171 25.28 -36.29 -5.99
N LEU A 172 23.99 -36.61 -5.78
CA LEU A 172 23.11 -35.71 -5.02
C LEU A 172 23.41 -35.81 -3.50
N PRO A 173 23.58 -34.69 -2.78
CA PRO A 173 23.78 -34.71 -1.34
C PRO A 173 22.51 -35.23 -0.65
N ASP A 174 22.72 -36.07 0.37
CA ASP A 174 21.66 -36.75 1.09
C ASP A 174 20.60 -35.75 1.64
N PRO A 175 19.30 -36.02 1.44
CA PRO A 175 18.21 -35.14 1.87
C PRO A 175 18.23 -34.77 3.36
N GLN A 176 18.73 -35.67 4.22
CA GLN A 176 18.87 -35.39 5.64
C GLN A 176 19.98 -34.35 5.89
N THR A 177 21.06 -34.39 5.11
CA THR A 177 22.15 -33.42 5.17
C THR A 177 21.69 -32.01 4.77
N VAL A 178 20.88 -31.90 3.72
CA VAL A 178 20.32 -30.60 3.27
C VAL A 178 19.36 -30.03 4.32
N SER A 179 18.51 -30.88 4.90
CA SER A 179 17.58 -30.47 5.95
C SER A 179 18.28 -30.05 7.24
N SER A 180 19.35 -30.76 7.63
CA SER A 180 20.19 -30.43 8.79
C SER A 180 20.89 -29.09 8.62
N SER A 181 21.41 -28.79 7.42
CA SER A 181 22.05 -27.50 7.12
C SER A 181 21.07 -26.32 7.24
N ILE A 182 19.84 -26.49 6.72
CA ILE A 182 18.78 -25.49 6.84
C ILE A 182 18.37 -25.33 8.31
N GLN A 183 18.17 -26.42 9.04
CA GLN A 183 17.82 -26.38 10.47
C GLN A 183 18.93 -25.72 11.31
N GLN A 184 20.20 -25.98 11.00
CA GLN A 184 21.33 -25.31 11.63
C GLN A 184 21.33 -23.81 11.35
N MET A 185 20.99 -23.41 10.12
CA MET A 185 20.87 -22.00 9.75
C MET A 185 19.73 -21.29 10.49
N TRP A 186 18.58 -21.96 10.64
CA TRP A 186 17.47 -21.45 11.45
C TRP A 186 17.84 -21.35 12.93
N ALA A 187 18.56 -22.34 13.46
CA ALA A 187 19.04 -22.33 14.84
C ALA A 187 20.01 -21.16 15.11
N LEU A 188 20.90 -20.82 14.17
CA LEU A 188 21.81 -19.67 14.32
C LEU A 188 21.04 -18.34 14.40
N THR A 189 19.96 -18.18 13.63
CA THR A 189 19.09 -16.98 13.69
C THR A 189 18.39 -16.86 15.04
N GLU A 190 17.95 -17.99 15.62
CA GLU A 190 17.34 -18.03 16.96
C GLU A 190 18.37 -17.69 18.05
N VAL A 191 19.61 -18.18 17.93
CA VAL A 191 20.70 -17.88 18.86
C VAL A 191 21.15 -16.41 18.76
N MET A 192 21.13 -15.79 17.58
CA MET A 192 21.43 -14.35 17.42
C MET A 192 20.32 -13.44 17.94
N GLN A 193 19.05 -13.85 17.86
CA GLN A 193 17.94 -13.11 18.46
C GLN A 193 17.93 -13.21 20.00
N THR A 194 18.24 -14.39 20.54
CA THR A 194 18.23 -14.62 22.00
C THR A 194 19.45 -14.02 22.70
N ASN A 195 20.55 -13.78 21.98
CA ASN A 195 21.75 -13.12 22.50
C ASN A 195 21.85 -11.62 22.18
N GLN A 196 20.75 -10.93 21.86
CA GLN A 196 20.73 -9.46 21.88
C GLN A 196 20.89 -8.96 23.33
N THR A 197 22.12 -9.02 23.82
CA THR A 197 22.61 -8.20 24.92
C THR A 197 22.59 -6.76 24.44
N SER A 198 21.98 -5.91 25.26
CA SER A 198 21.93 -4.47 25.08
C SER A 198 23.34 -3.88 25.10
N ALA A 199 24.01 -3.88 23.94
CA ALA A 199 25.23 -3.11 23.71
C ALA A 199 25.06 -2.42 22.34
N SER A 200 24.74 -1.13 22.40
CA SER A 200 24.57 -0.29 21.21
C SER A 200 25.87 -0.25 20.41
N ILE A 201 25.85 -0.78 19.19
CA ILE A 201 26.93 -0.54 18.24
C ILE A 201 26.75 0.88 17.69
N GLY A 202 27.56 1.80 18.22
CA GLY A 202 27.49 3.21 17.90
C GLY A 202 27.92 3.49 16.46
N ARG A 203 27.10 4.27 15.76
CA ARG A 203 27.56 5.27 14.80
C ARG A 203 26.74 6.53 14.99
N PHE A 204 27.41 7.53 15.52
CA PHE A 204 26.97 8.92 15.55
C PHE A 204 26.91 9.44 14.12
N ASP A 205 25.76 10.02 13.74
CA ASP A 205 25.80 11.30 13.04
C ASP A 205 24.66 12.18 13.58
N VAL A 206 25.04 13.38 13.98
CA VAL A 206 24.21 14.36 14.69
C VAL A 206 23.88 15.44 13.68
N ASP A 207 22.60 15.57 13.30
CA ASP A 207 22.09 16.78 12.66
C ASP A 207 20.75 17.21 13.28
N GLY A 208 20.88 17.88 14.42
CA GLY A 208 20.26 19.20 14.63
C GLY A 208 18.78 19.42 14.31
N CYS A 209 17.86 18.66 14.89
CA CYS A 209 16.52 19.20 15.18
C CYS A 209 15.84 18.46 16.34
N TYR A 210 15.81 19.11 17.50
CA TYR A 210 14.96 18.73 18.62
C TYR A 210 13.52 19.16 18.32
N ASP A 211 12.57 18.24 18.44
CA ASP A 211 11.40 18.43 19.31
C ASP A 211 10.76 17.06 19.63
N ILE A 212 11.03 16.56 20.84
CA ILE A 212 10.45 15.32 21.35
C ILE A 212 9.20 15.71 22.14
N ASN A 213 8.06 15.77 21.47
CA ASN A 213 6.78 15.75 22.18
C ASN A 213 6.48 14.31 22.63
N LEU A 214 6.89 14.04 23.87
CA LEU A 214 6.47 12.90 24.68
C LEU A 214 4.94 12.95 24.88
N LEU A 215 4.21 12.17 24.10
CA LEU A 215 2.89 11.69 24.48
C LEU A 215 2.97 10.19 24.73
N SER A 216 3.00 9.88 26.03
CA SER A 216 2.75 8.56 26.59
C SER A 216 1.43 8.00 26.04
N LEU A 217 1.51 6.90 25.32
CA LEU A 217 0.36 6.02 25.11
C LEU A 217 0.75 4.63 25.59
N THR A 218 0.05 4.25 26.64
CA THR A 218 0.13 3.02 27.40
C THR A 218 0.00 1.81 26.48
N SER A 219 0.91 0.87 26.69
CA SER A 219 0.92 -0.50 26.20
C SER A 219 -0.46 -1.16 26.34
N ASP A 220 -1.02 -1.61 25.22
CA ASP A 220 -2.23 -2.43 25.20
C ASP A 220 -1.83 -3.90 25.40
N GLU A 221 -1.82 -4.36 26.66
CA GLU A 221 -1.49 -5.73 27.06
C GLU A 221 -2.46 -6.79 26.50
N THR A 222 -3.55 -6.39 25.86
CA THR A 222 -4.53 -7.32 25.32
C THR A 222 -4.06 -8.03 24.05
N ILE A 223 -3.25 -7.39 23.19
CA ILE A 223 -2.86 -7.96 21.89
C ILE A 223 -1.81 -9.07 22.04
N TRP A 224 -0.90 -8.94 23.01
CA TRP A 224 0.11 -9.96 23.30
C TRP A 224 -0.50 -11.23 23.93
N SER A 225 -1.55 -11.08 24.74
CA SER A 225 -2.28 -12.22 25.29
C SER A 225 -2.97 -13.06 24.20
N TRP A 226 -3.54 -12.43 23.18
CA TRP A 226 -4.18 -13.14 22.06
C TRP A 226 -3.17 -13.87 21.17
N LEU A 227 -2.00 -13.26 20.91
CA LEU A 227 -0.93 -13.87 20.12
C LEU A 227 -0.29 -15.08 20.82
N LEU A 228 -0.10 -15.01 22.14
CA LEU A 228 0.37 -16.15 22.95
C LEU A 228 -0.65 -17.29 23.01
N GLN A 229 -1.95 -16.97 23.12
CA GLN A 229 -3.02 -17.96 23.10
C GLN A 229 -3.09 -18.69 21.74
N MET A 230 -2.94 -17.96 20.63
CA MET A 230 -2.91 -18.54 19.27
C MET A 230 -1.69 -19.43 19.05
N ARG A 231 -0.50 -19.02 19.53
CA ARG A 231 0.73 -19.83 19.44
C ARG A 231 0.59 -21.15 20.20
N SER A 232 0.01 -21.13 21.41
CA SER A 232 -0.24 -22.34 22.21
C SER A 232 -1.24 -23.28 21.55
N LEU A 233 -2.30 -22.74 20.93
CA LEU A 233 -3.30 -23.55 20.21
C LEU A 233 -2.70 -24.24 18.98
N MET A 234 -1.84 -23.55 18.23
CA MET A 234 -1.18 -24.11 17.04
C MET A 234 -0.16 -25.19 17.40
N LEU A 235 0.60 -25.00 18.48
CA LEU A 235 1.51 -26.03 19.01
C LEU A 235 0.75 -27.27 19.53
N SER A 236 -0.41 -27.07 20.17
CA SER A 236 -1.25 -28.18 20.64
C SER A 236 -1.88 -28.98 19.50
N GLN A 237 -2.25 -28.33 18.38
CA GLN A 237 -2.77 -29.02 17.20
C GLN A 237 -1.68 -29.73 16.39
N ALA A 238 -0.47 -29.17 16.33
CA ALA A 238 0.68 -29.84 15.72
C ALA A 238 1.05 -31.13 16.48
N ASN A 239 1.09 -31.08 17.83
CA ASN A 239 1.44 -32.26 18.63
C ASN A 239 0.35 -33.35 18.62
N ARG A 240 -0.92 -32.98 18.41
CA ARG A 240 -2.03 -33.94 18.26
C ARG A 240 -2.03 -34.67 16.91
N ARG A 241 -1.43 -34.10 15.85
CA ARG A 241 -1.30 -34.78 14.55
C ARG A 241 -0.14 -35.76 14.51
N VAL A 242 0.89 -35.55 15.33
CA VAL A 242 2.02 -36.48 15.45
C VAL A 242 1.61 -37.76 16.21
N ASN A 243 0.91 -37.64 17.35
CA ASN A 243 0.48 -38.81 18.12
C ASN A 243 -0.56 -39.71 17.42
N VAL A 244 -1.39 -39.17 16.52
CA VAL A 244 -2.37 -39.99 15.77
C VAL A 244 -1.73 -40.72 14.58
N GLY A 245 -0.54 -40.29 14.15
CA GLY A 245 0.28 -40.98 13.15
C GLY A 245 0.99 -42.21 13.71
N GLU A 246 1.53 -42.13 14.92
CA GLU A 246 2.25 -43.25 15.55
C GLU A 246 1.35 -44.41 15.98
N GLU A 247 0.10 -44.16 16.39
CA GLU A 247 -0.84 -45.24 16.78
C GLU A 247 -1.34 -46.10 15.61
N LYS A 248 -1.11 -45.69 14.35
CA LYS A 248 -1.49 -46.48 13.17
C LYS A 248 -0.35 -47.34 12.61
N GLU A 249 0.90 -47.07 12.98
CA GLU A 249 2.07 -47.88 12.58
C GLU A 249 2.24 -49.11 13.48
N GLU A 250 1.76 -49.06 14.74
CA GLU A 250 1.90 -50.15 15.72
C GLU A 250 0.88 -51.29 15.59
N ARG A 251 -0.11 -51.21 14.68
CA ARG A 251 -1.08 -52.31 14.41
C ARG A 251 -0.84 -53.07 13.10
N LYS A 252 0.40 -53.10 12.61
CA LYS A 252 0.77 -53.87 11.41
C LYS A 252 1.98 -54.79 11.55
N HIS A 253 2.40 -55.10 12.77
CA HIS A 253 3.31 -56.20 13.05
C HIS A 253 2.67 -57.26 13.94
#